data_AF-A0A4P5UZY2-F1
#
_entry.id   AF-A0A4P5UZY2-F1
#
_cell.length_a   1.000
_cell.length_b   1.000
_cell.length_c   1.000
_cell.angle_alpha   90.00
_cell.angle_beta   90.00
_cell.angle_gamma   90.00
#
_symmetry.space_group_name_H-M   'P 1'
#
loop_
_entity.id
_entity.type
_entity.pdbx_description
1 polymer ?
#
loop_
_entity_poly.entity_id
_entity_poly.type
_entity_poly.pdbx_seq_one_letter_code
_entity_poly.pdbx_strand_id
1 'polypeptide(L)' 'MDYAVLSQICFYGGLLSIPASIALWFYGGALVPNALDDIIDPAMRAAMMSAYRERWGIFVGLWPATLLILSSILKDM' A
#
# COMPACT_ATOMS: atom_id res chain seq x y z
N MET A 1 -1.18 -25.98 4.25
CA MET A 1 -1.55 -24.75 4.97
C MET A 1 -3.04 -24.60 4.78
N ASP A 2 -3.81 -24.59 5.86
CA ASP A 2 -5.28 -24.64 5.78
C ASP A 2 -5.86 -23.29 5.38
N TYR A 3 -6.95 -23.29 4.60
CA TYR A 3 -7.63 -22.06 4.14
C TYR A 3 -8.10 -21.18 5.30
N ALA A 4 -8.45 -21.78 6.44
CA ALA A 4 -8.78 -21.08 7.68
C ALA A 4 -7.60 -20.24 8.22
N VAL A 5 -6.38 -20.77 8.16
CA VAL A 5 -5.17 -20.04 8.60
C VAL A 5 -4.86 -18.90 7.64
N LEU A 6 -5.02 -19.13 6.34
CA LEU A 6 -4.81 -18.08 5.33
C LEU A 6 -5.85 -16.96 5.44
N SER A 7 -7.12 -17.30 5.68
CA SER A 7 -8.19 -16.32 5.94
C SER A 7 -7.87 -15.45 7.15
N GLN A 8 -7.42 -16.03 8.26
CA GLN A 8 -6.99 -15.26 9.44
C GLN A 8 -5.82 -14.33 9.14
N ILE A 9 -4.80 -14.81 8.42
CA ILE A 9 -3.65 -13.98 8.02
C ILE A 9 -4.09 -12.81 7.15
N CYS A 10 -4.96 -13.04 6.16
CA CYS A 10 -5.50 -11.98 5.33
C CYS A 10 -6.36 -10.99 6.11
N PHE A 11 -7.14 -11.46 7.09
CA PHE A 11 -7.96 -10.58 7.93
C PHE A 11 -7.10 -9.67 8.81
N TYR A 12 -6.17 -10.25 9.59
CA TYR A 12 -5.28 -9.46 10.45
C TYR A 12 -4.31 -8.60 9.63
N GLY A 13 -3.81 -9.12 8.51
CA GLY A 13 -3.00 -8.36 7.56
C GLY A 13 -3.76 -7.18 6.97
N GLY A 14 -5.04 -7.37 6.62
CA GLY A 14 -5.92 -6.31 6.14
C GLY A 14 -6.13 -5.23 7.20
N LEU A 15 -6.41 -5.62 8.44
CA LEU A 15 -6.58 -4.67 9.55
C LEU A 15 -5.30 -3.88 9.84
N LEU A 16 -4.15 -4.55 9.87
CA LEU A 16 -2.83 -3.93 10.09
C LEU A 16 -2.40 -3.06 8.92
N SER A 17 -2.84 -3.39 7.70
CA SER A 17 -2.54 -2.59 6.53
C SER A 17 -3.19 -1.22 6.57
N ILE A 18 -4.31 -1.01 7.28
CA ILE A 18 -4.94 0.32 7.41
C ILE A 18 -3.98 1.36 8.02
N PRO A 19 -3.46 1.18 9.25
CA PRO A 19 -2.49 2.12 9.81
C PRO A 19 -1.16 2.11 9.03
N ALA A 20 -0.74 0.98 8.46
CA ALA A 20 0.45 0.93 7.60
C ALA A 20 0.28 1.80 6.35
N SER A 21 -0.90 1.81 5.75
CA SER A 21 -1.22 2.61 4.57
C SER A 21 -1.22 4.10 4.87
N ILE A 22 -1.78 4.49 6.02
CA ILE A 22 -1.72 5.86 6.51
C ILE A 22 -0.26 6.28 6.76
N ALA A 23 0.53 5.43 7.42
CA ALA A 23 1.94 5.71 7.65
C ALA A 23 2.73 5.86 6.34
N LEU A 24 2.52 4.96 5.37
CA LEU A 24 3.15 5.04 4.05
C LEU A 24 2.70 6.25 3.24
N TRP A 25 1.50 6.79 3.47
CA TRP A 25 1.07 8.04 2.85
C TRP A 25 1.87 9.24 3.35
N PHE A 26 2.10 9.34 4.66
CA PHE A 26 2.84 10.46 5.26
C PHE A 26 4.36 10.31 5.14
N TYR A 27 4.87 9.09 5.26
CA TYR A 27 6.30 8.80 5.36
C TYR A 27 6.87 8.09 4.13
N GLY A 28 6.09 7.84 3.09
CA GLY A 28 6.51 7.04 1.93
C GLY A 28 7.78 7.54 1.25
N GLY A 29 7.96 8.87 1.14
CA GLY A 29 9.18 9.46 0.59
C GLY A 29 10.45 9.26 1.42
N ALA A 30 10.31 8.92 2.71
CA ALA A 30 11.43 8.61 3.61
C ALA A 30 11.63 7.11 3.83
N LEU A 31 10.55 6.32 3.71
CA LEU A 31 10.56 4.88 4.01
C LEU A 31 10.88 3.99 2.81
N VAL A 32 10.65 4.49 1.59
CA VAL A 32 10.78 3.71 0.35
C VAL A 32 11.61 4.51 -0.66
N PRO A 33 12.72 3.94 -1.19
CA PRO A 33 13.44 4.55 -2.29
C PRO A 33 12.47 4.82 -3.44
N ASN A 34 12.40 6.06 -3.90
CA ASN A 34 11.46 6.45 -4.94
C ASN A 34 12.22 6.75 -6.24
N ALA A 35 11.57 6.51 -7.37
CA ALA A 35 12.18 6.72 -8.69
C ALA A 35 12.48 8.21 -9.00
N LEU A 36 12.04 9.13 -8.13
CA LEU A 36 12.25 10.57 -8.29
C LEU A 36 13.53 11.05 -7.60
N ASP A 37 14.24 10.20 -6.86
CA ASP A 37 15.50 10.56 -6.21
C ASP A 37 16.69 10.65 -7.19
N ASP A 38 16.58 10.02 -8.37
CA ASP A 38 17.60 10.06 -9.44
C ASP A 38 17.41 11.27 -10.40
N ILE A 39 16.34 12.06 -10.22
CA ILE A 39 16.05 13.21 -11.08
C ILE A 39 16.84 14.43 -10.62
N ILE A 40 17.81 14.86 -11.44
CA ILE A 40 18.69 16.01 -11.15
C ILE A 40 17.95 17.35 -11.28
N ASP A 41 17.04 17.48 -12.25
CA ASP A 41 16.30 18.74 -12.50
C ASP A 41 15.16 18.95 -11.48
N PRO A 42 15.22 20.01 -10.65
CA PRO A 42 14.21 20.28 -9.62
C PRO A 42 12.83 20.61 -10.19
N ALA A 43 12.72 21.22 -11.38
CA ALA A 43 11.45 21.57 -11.98
C ALA A 43 10.68 20.32 -12.43
N MET A 44 11.40 19.39 -13.07
CA MET A 44 10.84 18.11 -13.50
C MET A 44 10.43 17.22 -12.31
N ARG A 45 11.26 17.17 -11.26
CA ARG A 45 10.95 16.41 -10.03
C ARG A 45 9.68 16.90 -9.36
N ALA A 46 9.47 18.21 -9.27
CA ALA A 46 8.27 18.79 -8.67
C ALA A 46 6.99 18.41 -9.44
N ALA A 47 7.03 18.42 -10.77
CA ALA A 47 5.90 18.04 -11.62
C ALA A 47 5.54 16.55 -11.49
N MET A 48 6.54 15.66 -11.37
CA MET A 48 6.30 14.22 -11.23
C MET A 48 5.87 13.82 -9.80
N MET A 49 6.27 14.58 -8.78
CA MET A 49 5.97 14.30 -7.37
C MET A 49 4.47 14.33 -7.05
N SER A 50 3.67 15.14 -7.75
CA SER A 50 2.21 15.18 -7.56
C SER A 50 1.55 13.90 -8.10
N ALA A 51 1.84 13.54 -9.35
CA ALA A 51 1.32 12.34 -9.98
C ALA A 51 1.80 11.05 -9.26
N TYR A 52 3.05 11.04 -8.78
CA TYR A 52 3.58 9.95 -7.98
C TYR A 52 2.81 9.79 -6.67
N ARG A 53 2.57 10.89 -5.94
CA ARG A 53 1.80 10.86 -4.69
C ARG A 53 0.39 10.32 -4.90
N GLU A 54 -0.35 10.82 -5.89
CA GLU A 54 -1.71 10.35 -6.17
C GLU A 54 -1.76 8.83 -6.42
N ARG A 55 -0.87 8.31 -7.26
CA ARG A 55 -0.79 6.88 -7.57
C ARG A 55 -0.33 6.05 -6.39
N TRP A 56 0.61 6.56 -5.61
CA TRP A 56 1.11 5.92 -4.40
C TRP A 56 -0.01 5.71 -3.37
N GLY A 57 -0.86 6.72 -3.17
CA GLY A 57 -1.99 6.62 -2.26
C GLY A 57 -3.02 5.58 -2.68
N ILE A 58 -3.31 5.50 -3.98
CA ILE A 58 -4.22 4.49 -4.52
C ILE A 58 -3.62 3.09 -4.31
N PHE A 59 -2.35 2.90 -4.65
CA PHE A 59 -1.67 1.61 -4.50
C PHE A 59 -1.68 1.11 -3.06
N VAL A 60 -1.27 1.97 -2.13
CA VAL A 60 -1.17 1.67 -0.70
C VAL A 60 -2.57 1.55 -0.06
N GLY A 61 -3.53 2.36 -0.48
CA GLY A 61 -4.91 2.31 -0.01
C GLY A 61 -5.68 1.07 -0.47
N LEU A 62 -5.24 0.40 -1.54
CA LEU A 62 -5.88 -0.80 -2.06
C LEU A 62 -5.59 -2.06 -1.21
N TRP A 63 -4.49 -2.06 -0.44
CA TRP A 63 -4.07 -3.20 0.37
C TRP A 63 -5.12 -3.67 1.39
N PRO A 64 -5.72 -2.78 2.23
CA PRO A 64 -6.74 -3.22 3.18
C PRO A 64 -7.97 -3.80 2.50
N ALA A 65 -8.47 -3.18 1.43
CA ALA A 65 -9.62 -3.69 0.70
C ALA A 65 -9.34 -5.10 0.12
N THR A 66 -8.19 -5.27 -0.52
CA THR A 66 -7.81 -6.56 -1.13
C THR A 66 -7.63 -7.66 -0.09
N LEU A 67 -6.91 -7.41 0.99
CA LEU A 67 -6.67 -8.40 2.05
C LEU A 67 -7.95 -8.78 2.79
N LEU A 68 -8.82 -7.82 3.10
CA LEU A 68 -10.10 -8.09 3.76
C LEU A 68 -11.05 -8.87 2.85
N ILE A 69 -11.14 -8.53 1.56
CA ILE A 69 -11.96 -9.29 0.59
C ILE A 69 -11.42 -10.72 0.45
N LEU A 70 -10.10 -10.88 0.32
CA LEU A 70 -9.48 -12.20 0.22
C LEU A 70 -9.75 -13.04 1.47
N SER A 71 -9.77 -12.42 2.65
CA SER A 71 -10.10 -13.12 3.90
C SER A 71 -11.50 -13.73 3.89
N SER A 72 -12.48 -13.04 3.31
CA SER A 72 -13.86 -13.52 3.17
C SER A 72 -13.94 -14.66 2.18
N ILE A 73 -13.32 -14.49 1.00
CA ILE A 73 -13.32 -15.52 -0.06
C ILE A 73 -12.67 -16.82 0.43
N LEU A 74 -11.56 -16.74 1.18
CA LEU A 74 -10.86 -17.90 1.72
C LEU A 74 -11.57 -18.58 2.88
N LYS A 75 -12.46 -17.85 3.57
CA LYS A 75 -13.27 -18.43 4.66
C LYS A 75 -14.36 -19.35 4.11
N ASP A 76 -14.80 -19.10 2.89
CA ASP A 76 -15.89 -19.83 2.23
C ASP A 76 -15.42 -21.02 1.36
N MET A 77 -14.10 -21.27 1.30
CA MET A 77 -13.48 -22.44 0.63
C MET A 77 -13.19 -23.57 1.60
#